data_AF-A0A183IG53-F1
#
_entry.id   AF-A0A183IG53-F1
#
_cell.length_a   1.000
_cell.length_b   1.000
_cell.length_c   1.000
_cell.angle_alpha   90.00
_cell.angle_beta   90.00
_cell.angle_gamma   90.00
#
_symmetry.space_group_name_H-M   'P 1'
#
loop_
_entity.id
_entity.type
_entity.pdbx_description
1 polymer ?
#
loop_
_entity_poly.entity_id
_entity_poly.type
_entity_poly.pdbx_seq_one_letter_code
_entity_poly.pdbx_strand_id
1 'polypeptide(L)'
;LRILFADRPYWWIHLTDHYESSKTPHLEQFPLTCETGPGSPSGHAMVSAAVWFIFLIGLENDLFLKSVPKLGWVTYAVFLTLVAISRLYIAAHFPHQVLLGVISGILLALLLRNVAVENCTTIFFISTSVILILAAFLVSTVIQLTGLDPHWSFSVAEKYCQRPEWIHLSTTPFATYFRGIGVILSLGLCVLLKSPAVSNRRFLTNFQKLAVSFVNLVISKLLFSIPVHTLSLTLFYWSFFALNFLSTLIYVVIIPRLIAALFI
;
A
#
# COMPACT_ATOMS: atom_id res chain seq x y z
N LEU A 1 -13.32 13.16 -12.63
CA LEU A 1 -13.83 12.70 -11.31
C LEU A 1 -14.55 11.36 -11.38
N ARG A 2 -15.50 11.12 -12.32
CA ARG A 2 -16.21 9.82 -12.44
C ARG A 2 -15.31 8.58 -12.56
N ILE A 3 -14.12 8.69 -13.14
CA ILE A 3 -13.16 7.59 -13.22
C ILE A 3 -12.68 7.13 -11.83
N LEU A 4 -12.56 8.03 -10.84
CA LEU A 4 -12.15 7.69 -9.46
C LEU A 4 -13.29 7.06 -8.65
N PHE A 5 -14.54 7.38 -9.00
CA PHE A 5 -15.77 6.84 -8.42
C PHE A 5 -16.28 5.64 -9.21
N ALA A 6 -15.38 4.93 -9.89
CA ALA A 6 -15.77 3.74 -10.64
C ALA A 6 -16.24 2.65 -9.67
N ASP A 7 -17.36 2.03 -10.02
CA ASP A 7 -17.95 0.94 -9.26
C ASP A 7 -17.01 -0.27 -9.21
N ARG A 8 -17.29 -1.15 -8.24
CA ARG A 8 -16.71 -2.49 -8.17
C ARG A 8 -17.69 -3.48 -8.80
N PRO A 9 -17.23 -4.54 -9.49
CA PRO A 9 -18.12 -5.53 -10.09
C PRO A 9 -19.19 -6.06 -9.12
N TYR A 10 -18.81 -6.32 -7.87
CA TYR A 10 -19.75 -6.79 -6.83
C TYR A 10 -20.85 -5.78 -6.50
N TRP A 11 -20.54 -4.48 -6.41
CA TRP A 11 -21.57 -3.46 -6.14
C TRP A 11 -22.37 -3.12 -7.38
N TRP A 12 -21.69 -3.05 -8.52
CA TRP A 12 -22.26 -2.68 -9.81
C TRP A 12 -23.44 -3.58 -10.20
N ILE A 13 -23.35 -4.89 -9.91
CA ILE A 13 -24.41 -5.85 -10.24
C ILE A 13 -25.74 -5.57 -9.53
N HIS A 14 -25.69 -4.94 -8.36
CA HIS A 14 -26.86 -4.57 -7.55
C HIS A 14 -27.35 -3.14 -7.85
N LEU A 15 -26.49 -2.32 -8.46
CA LEU A 15 -26.77 -0.91 -8.77
C LEU A 15 -27.15 -0.69 -10.24
N THR A 16 -26.88 -1.65 -11.12
CA THR A 16 -27.14 -1.54 -12.55
C THR A 16 -28.58 -1.92 -12.90
N ASP A 17 -29.20 -1.14 -13.78
CA ASP A 17 -30.50 -1.46 -14.40
C ASP A 17 -30.36 -2.50 -15.53
N HIS A 18 -29.15 -3.00 -15.79
CA HIS A 18 -28.88 -3.91 -16.91
C HIS A 18 -29.50 -5.31 -16.71
N TYR A 19 -29.69 -5.72 -15.47
CA TYR A 19 -30.33 -7.00 -15.13
C TYR A 19 -31.70 -6.75 -14.53
N GLU A 20 -32.73 -7.44 -15.04
CA GLU A 20 -34.00 -7.58 -14.32
C GLU A 20 -33.71 -8.23 -12.95
N SER A 21 -34.39 -7.78 -11.89
CA SER A 21 -34.11 -8.21 -10.51
C SER A 21 -34.17 -9.74 -10.29
N SER A 22 -34.85 -10.48 -11.18
CA SER A 22 -34.94 -11.94 -11.17
C SER A 22 -33.83 -12.67 -11.92
N LYS A 23 -32.99 -11.95 -12.69
CA LYS A 23 -31.92 -12.49 -13.55
C LYS A 23 -30.53 -11.96 -13.17
N THR A 24 -30.40 -11.26 -12.05
CA THR A 24 -29.10 -10.76 -11.57
C THR A 24 -28.17 -11.95 -11.27
N PRO A 25 -26.96 -12.00 -11.88
CA PRO A 25 -26.01 -13.08 -11.61
C PRO A 25 -25.63 -13.12 -10.13
N HIS A 26 -25.54 -14.32 -9.55
CA HIS A 26 -25.05 -14.48 -8.18
C HIS A 26 -23.53 -14.38 -8.15
N LEU A 27 -23.00 -13.42 -7.39
CA LEU A 27 -21.58 -13.29 -7.12
C LEU A 27 -21.29 -13.75 -5.70
N GLU A 28 -20.32 -14.65 -5.56
CA GLU A 28 -19.80 -15.05 -4.25
C GLU A 28 -19.06 -13.89 -3.58
N GLN A 29 -19.31 -13.72 -2.29
CA GLN A 29 -18.62 -12.71 -1.48
C GLN A 29 -17.56 -13.37 -0.60
N PHE A 30 -16.36 -12.79 -0.61
CA PHE A 30 -15.24 -13.22 0.22
C PHE A 30 -14.89 -12.13 1.25
N PRO A 31 -14.13 -12.45 2.31
CA PRO A 31 -13.70 -11.48 3.30
C PRO A 31 -12.95 -10.26 2.73
N LEU A 32 -12.38 -10.37 1.52
CA LEU A 32 -11.65 -9.31 0.84
C LEU A 32 -12.46 -8.57 -0.23
N THR A 33 -13.74 -8.92 -0.44
CA THR A 33 -14.59 -8.31 -1.46
C THR A 33 -15.03 -6.89 -1.07
N CYS A 34 -15.25 -6.63 0.23
CA CYS A 34 -15.78 -5.36 0.75
C CYS A 34 -14.68 -4.35 1.15
N GLU A 35 -13.73 -4.10 0.25
CA GLU A 35 -12.77 -3.00 0.42
C GLU A 35 -13.48 -1.63 0.30
N THR A 36 -13.09 -0.68 1.14
CA THR A 36 -13.74 0.65 1.28
C THR A 36 -12.97 1.78 0.58
N GLY A 37 -11.97 1.43 -0.23
CA GLY A 37 -11.27 2.35 -1.13
C GLY A 37 -12.00 2.55 -2.47
N PRO A 38 -11.59 3.56 -3.28
CA PRO A 38 -12.13 3.75 -4.62
C PRO A 38 -11.86 2.53 -5.52
N GLY A 39 -12.78 2.26 -6.45
CA GLY A 39 -12.66 1.12 -7.36
C GLY A 39 -11.57 1.28 -8.41
N SER A 40 -11.14 2.50 -8.75
CA SER A 40 -10.12 2.75 -9.78
C SER A 40 -9.11 3.82 -9.36
N PRO A 41 -7.80 3.61 -9.64
CA PRO A 41 -7.19 2.37 -10.13
C PRO A 41 -7.07 1.31 -9.03
N SER A 42 -6.78 0.06 -9.41
CA SER A 42 -6.54 -0.99 -8.40
C SER A 42 -5.25 -0.74 -7.62
N GLY A 43 -5.39 -0.42 -6.33
CA GLY A 43 -4.26 -0.16 -5.43
C GLY A 43 -3.33 -1.36 -5.25
N HIS A 44 -3.88 -2.58 -5.19
CA HIS A 44 -3.12 -3.82 -5.11
C HIS A 44 -2.22 -4.02 -6.33
N ALA A 45 -2.77 -3.81 -7.54
CA ALA A 45 -2.01 -3.92 -8.78
C ALA A 45 -0.96 -2.81 -8.89
N MET A 46 -1.32 -1.58 -8.52
CA MET A 46 -0.43 -0.41 -8.56
C MET A 46 0.79 -0.57 -7.65
N VAL A 47 0.59 -0.90 -6.38
CA VAL A 47 1.70 -1.04 -5.42
C VAL A 47 2.57 -2.25 -5.79
N SER A 48 1.95 -3.37 -6.18
CA SER A 48 2.67 -4.56 -6.64
C SER A 48 3.53 -4.26 -7.88
N ALA A 49 2.96 -3.53 -8.85
CA ALA A 49 3.70 -3.13 -10.04
C ALA A 49 4.87 -2.22 -9.68
N ALA A 50 4.66 -1.20 -8.85
CA ALA A 50 5.70 -0.22 -8.53
C ALA A 50 6.87 -0.82 -7.72
N VAL A 51 6.58 -1.52 -6.62
CA VAL A 51 7.60 -2.01 -5.69
C VAL A 51 8.50 -3.04 -6.35
N TRP A 52 7.91 -4.04 -7.01
CA TRP A 52 8.69 -5.11 -7.63
C TRP A 52 9.46 -4.64 -8.87
N PHE A 53 8.94 -3.63 -9.60
CA PHE A 53 9.66 -3.03 -10.72
C PHE A 53 10.94 -2.32 -10.27
N ILE A 54 10.88 -1.50 -9.20
CA ILE A 54 12.06 -0.87 -8.61
C ILE A 54 13.06 -1.93 -8.14
N PHE A 55 12.57 -2.99 -7.49
CA PHE A 55 13.41 -4.08 -7.02
C PHE A 55 14.14 -4.78 -8.17
N LEU A 56 13.46 -5.09 -9.27
CA LEU A 56 14.07 -5.70 -10.45
C LEU A 56 15.13 -4.82 -11.10
N ILE A 57 14.86 -3.53 -11.32
CA ILE A 57 15.86 -2.60 -11.86
C ILE A 57 17.08 -2.51 -10.92
N GLY A 58 16.84 -2.51 -9.61
CA GLY A 58 17.92 -2.54 -8.62
C GLY A 58 18.79 -3.81 -8.74
N LEU A 59 18.18 -4.97 -8.96
CA LEU A 59 18.89 -6.23 -9.18
C LEU A 59 19.67 -6.27 -10.51
N GLU A 60 19.14 -5.68 -11.58
CA GLU A 60 19.82 -5.62 -12.87
C GLU A 60 21.11 -4.79 -12.83
N ASN A 61 21.11 -3.74 -12.02
CA ASN A 61 22.28 -2.90 -11.81
C ASN A 61 23.35 -3.57 -10.92
N ASP A 62 23.02 -4.68 -10.25
CA ASP A 62 23.97 -5.45 -9.47
C ASP A 62 24.79 -6.40 -10.36
N LEU A 63 26.10 -6.12 -10.47
CA LEU A 63 27.05 -6.84 -11.32
C LEU A 63 27.11 -8.35 -11.03
N PHE A 64 26.74 -8.79 -9.82
CA PHE A 64 26.77 -10.20 -9.42
C PHE A 64 25.61 -11.05 -9.97
N LEU A 65 24.53 -10.43 -10.45
CA LEU A 65 23.30 -11.14 -10.83
C LEU A 65 22.94 -11.02 -12.32
N LYS A 66 23.92 -10.79 -13.20
CA LYS A 66 23.73 -10.57 -14.66
C LYS A 66 22.93 -11.65 -15.41
N SER A 67 22.84 -12.88 -14.89
CA SER A 67 22.07 -13.99 -15.49
C SER A 67 20.63 -14.12 -14.95
N VAL A 68 20.29 -13.41 -13.87
CA VAL A 68 18.98 -13.39 -13.22
C VAL A 68 17.93 -12.44 -13.86
N PRO A 69 18.24 -11.44 -14.73
CA PRO A 69 17.25 -10.46 -15.18
C PRO A 69 16.05 -11.07 -15.88
N LYS A 70 16.29 -12.01 -16.83
CA LYS A 70 15.21 -12.62 -17.61
C LYS A 70 14.23 -13.40 -16.73
N LEU A 71 14.77 -14.20 -15.80
CA LEU A 71 13.95 -14.94 -14.85
C LEU A 71 13.22 -13.99 -13.89
N GLY A 72 13.86 -12.90 -13.47
CA GLY A 72 13.25 -11.85 -12.66
C GLY A 72 12.04 -11.21 -13.34
N TRP A 73 12.18 -10.79 -14.60
CA TRP A 73 11.08 -10.21 -15.39
C TRP A 73 9.94 -11.19 -15.63
N VAL A 74 10.24 -12.46 -15.93
CA VAL A 74 9.21 -13.50 -16.06
C VAL A 74 8.47 -13.70 -14.73
N THR A 75 9.21 -13.77 -13.62
CA THR A 75 8.62 -13.92 -12.27
C THR A 75 7.74 -12.72 -11.91
N TYR A 76 8.16 -11.51 -12.25
CA TYR A 76 7.37 -10.29 -12.06
C TYR A 76 6.09 -10.29 -12.90
N ALA A 77 6.17 -10.68 -14.18
CA ALA A 77 5.00 -10.79 -15.06
C ALA A 77 4.00 -11.83 -14.52
N VAL A 78 4.48 -13.00 -14.10
CA VAL A 78 3.64 -14.04 -13.48
C VAL A 78 3.01 -13.53 -12.19
N PHE A 79 3.79 -12.90 -11.31
CA PHE A 79 3.30 -12.35 -10.05
C PHE A 79 2.21 -11.28 -10.27
N LEU A 80 2.42 -10.33 -11.18
CA LEU A 80 1.41 -9.32 -11.50
C LEU A 80 0.14 -9.94 -12.11
N THR A 81 0.30 -10.97 -12.93
CA THR A 81 -0.84 -11.70 -13.50
C THR A 81 -1.65 -12.37 -12.40
N LEU A 82 -0.99 -13.01 -11.42
CA LEU A 82 -1.66 -13.61 -10.26
C LEU A 82 -2.37 -12.56 -9.39
N VAL A 83 -1.73 -11.41 -9.15
CA VAL A 83 -2.38 -10.28 -8.45
C VAL A 83 -3.62 -9.81 -9.21
N ALA A 84 -3.52 -9.63 -10.53
CA ALA A 84 -4.63 -9.23 -11.39
C ALA A 84 -5.79 -10.24 -11.32
N ILE A 85 -5.52 -11.52 -11.56
CA ILE A 85 -6.51 -12.59 -11.48
C ILE A 85 -7.17 -12.62 -10.09
N SER A 86 -6.40 -12.48 -9.01
CA SER A 86 -6.95 -12.47 -7.65
C SER A 86 -8.00 -11.38 -7.44
N ARG A 87 -7.80 -10.19 -8.03
CA ARG A 87 -8.71 -9.04 -7.88
C ARG A 87 -9.97 -9.17 -8.74
N LEU A 88 -9.84 -9.76 -9.92
CA LEU A 88 -10.98 -10.09 -10.78
C LEU A 88 -11.83 -11.20 -10.16
N TYR A 89 -11.19 -12.24 -9.63
CA TYR A 89 -11.85 -13.41 -9.04
C TYR A 89 -12.76 -13.03 -7.86
N ILE A 90 -12.31 -12.16 -6.96
CA ILE A 90 -13.12 -11.71 -5.81
C ILE A 90 -14.10 -10.59 -6.16
N ALA A 91 -14.28 -10.26 -7.44
CA ALA A 91 -15.16 -9.20 -7.94
C ALA A 91 -14.86 -7.81 -7.35
N ALA A 92 -13.61 -7.55 -6.93
CA ALA A 92 -13.20 -6.29 -6.33
C ALA A 92 -12.87 -5.20 -7.35
N HIS A 93 -12.46 -5.60 -8.57
CA HIS A 93 -12.09 -4.67 -9.64
C HIS A 93 -12.50 -5.19 -11.03
N PHE A 94 -12.75 -4.25 -11.96
CA PHE A 94 -12.86 -4.54 -13.38
C PHE A 94 -11.47 -4.64 -14.05
N PRO A 95 -11.34 -5.35 -15.19
CA PRO A 95 -10.05 -5.49 -15.90
C PRO A 95 -9.35 -4.17 -16.20
N HIS A 96 -10.09 -3.15 -16.65
CA HIS A 96 -9.52 -1.84 -16.95
C HIS A 96 -8.96 -1.13 -15.71
N GLN A 97 -9.55 -1.32 -14.52
CA GLN A 97 -9.06 -0.74 -13.26
C GLN A 97 -7.75 -1.38 -12.82
N VAL A 98 -7.61 -2.68 -13.05
CA VAL A 98 -6.37 -3.42 -12.78
C VAL A 98 -5.26 -2.99 -13.75
N LEU A 99 -5.55 -2.89 -15.05
CA LEU A 99 -4.60 -2.41 -16.06
C LEU A 99 -4.14 -0.98 -15.76
N LEU A 100 -5.06 -0.07 -15.45
CA LEU A 100 -4.74 1.30 -15.03
C LEU A 100 -3.87 1.31 -13.77
N GLY A 101 -4.13 0.43 -12.81
CA GLY A 101 -3.29 0.23 -11.63
C GLY A 101 -1.86 -0.15 -12.00
N VAL A 102 -1.67 -1.18 -12.83
CA VAL A 102 -0.33 -1.61 -13.28
C VAL A 102 0.41 -0.48 -13.99
N ILE A 103 -0.23 0.20 -14.95
CA ILE A 103 0.37 1.32 -15.69
C ILE A 103 0.77 2.44 -14.73
N SER A 104 -0.13 2.82 -13.82
CA SER A 104 0.14 3.87 -12.83
C SER A 104 1.30 3.52 -11.91
N GLY A 105 1.38 2.25 -11.50
CA GLY A 105 2.47 1.75 -10.66
C GLY A 105 3.84 1.78 -11.37
N ILE A 106 3.89 1.36 -12.64
CA ILE A 106 5.11 1.44 -13.44
C ILE A 106 5.54 2.90 -13.66
N LEU A 107 4.61 3.78 -14.00
CA LEU A 107 4.91 5.21 -14.15
C LEU A 107 5.45 5.82 -12.85
N LEU A 108 4.82 5.50 -11.71
CA LEU A 108 5.29 5.94 -10.41
C LEU A 108 6.69 5.42 -10.11
N ALA A 109 6.97 4.15 -10.39
CA ALA A 109 8.30 3.58 -10.23
C ALA A 109 9.34 4.28 -11.11
N LEU A 110 9.03 4.57 -12.37
CA LEU A 110 9.92 5.28 -13.28
C LEU A 110 10.21 6.71 -12.82
N LEU A 111 9.22 7.40 -12.25
CA LEU A 111 9.39 8.74 -11.68
C LEU A 111 10.30 8.71 -10.44
N LEU A 112 10.16 7.68 -9.61
CA LEU A 112 10.87 7.58 -8.34
C LEU A 112 12.22 6.85 -8.43
N ARG A 113 12.54 6.18 -9.55
CA ARG A 113 13.74 5.33 -9.68
C ARG A 113 15.07 6.04 -9.37
N ASN A 114 15.13 7.35 -9.64
CA ASN A 114 16.34 8.16 -9.46
C ASN A 114 16.36 8.91 -8.12
N VAL A 115 15.34 8.72 -7.27
CA VAL A 115 15.27 9.37 -5.97
C VAL A 115 16.11 8.56 -4.98
N ALA A 116 17.31 9.06 -4.69
CA ALA A 116 18.19 8.52 -3.66
C ALA A 116 17.67 8.91 -2.26
N VAL A 117 16.77 8.10 -1.71
CA VAL A 117 16.11 8.34 -0.40
C VAL A 117 17.15 8.50 0.72
N GLU A 118 18.30 7.85 0.62
CA GLU A 118 19.42 7.97 1.56
C GLU A 118 20.06 9.37 1.63
N ASN A 119 19.89 10.18 0.59
CA ASN A 119 20.42 11.54 0.49
C ASN A 119 19.36 12.61 0.80
N CYS A 120 18.12 12.21 1.04
CA CYS A 120 17.04 13.13 1.40
C CYS A 120 17.22 13.67 2.82
N THR A 121 16.90 14.95 3.02
CA THR A 121 16.95 15.60 4.33
C THR A 121 15.67 15.38 5.13
N THR A 122 15.70 15.58 6.46
CA THR A 122 14.47 15.54 7.28
C THR A 122 13.42 16.53 6.79
N ILE A 123 13.84 17.70 6.28
CA ILE A 123 12.94 18.70 5.70
C ILE A 123 12.17 18.12 4.51
N PHE A 124 12.82 17.35 3.63
CA PHE A 124 12.16 16.70 2.49
C PHE A 124 10.99 15.81 2.94
N PHE A 125 11.18 15.00 4.00
CA PHE A 125 10.11 14.13 4.52
C PHE A 125 8.97 14.92 5.17
N ILE A 126 9.28 15.98 5.91
CA ILE A 126 8.27 16.87 6.50
C ILE A 126 7.49 17.58 5.40
N SER A 127 8.16 18.19 4.43
CA SER A 127 7.54 18.88 3.29
C SER A 127 6.66 17.91 2.48
N THR A 128 7.13 16.70 2.20
CA THR A 128 6.34 15.68 1.50
C THR A 128 5.07 15.31 2.29
N SER A 129 5.19 15.15 3.61
CA SER A 129 4.05 14.87 4.49
C SER A 129 3.00 15.99 4.46
N VAL A 130 3.45 17.25 4.54
CA VAL A 130 2.57 18.42 4.43
C VAL A 130 1.89 18.49 3.07
N ILE A 131 2.64 18.27 1.98
CA ILE A 131 2.09 18.25 0.62
C ILE A 131 1.02 17.17 0.48
N LEU A 132 1.23 15.97 1.02
CA LEU A 132 0.25 14.89 0.98
C LEU A 132 -1.02 15.23 1.77
N ILE A 133 -0.90 15.86 2.94
CA ILE A 133 -2.06 16.34 3.73
C ILE A 133 -2.85 17.39 2.94
N LEU A 134 -2.15 18.37 2.37
CA LEU A 134 -2.79 19.43 1.57
C LEU A 134 -3.46 18.86 0.32
N ALA A 135 -2.81 17.92 -0.37
CA ALA A 135 -3.38 17.23 -1.51
C ALA A 135 -4.63 16.43 -1.11
N ALA A 136 -4.59 15.71 0.02
CA ALA A 136 -5.74 14.97 0.53
C ALA A 136 -6.93 15.90 0.82
N PHE A 137 -6.68 17.04 1.48
CA PHE A 137 -7.70 18.04 1.78
C PHE A 137 -8.27 18.67 0.51
N LEU A 138 -7.41 19.01 -0.46
CA LEU A 138 -7.82 19.56 -1.75
C LEU A 138 -8.70 18.57 -2.52
N VAL A 139 -8.27 17.32 -2.64
CA VAL A 139 -9.04 16.27 -3.34
C VAL A 139 -10.40 16.07 -2.66
N SER A 140 -10.44 16.00 -1.34
CA SER A 140 -11.69 15.82 -0.58
C SER A 140 -12.64 17.00 -0.77
N THR A 141 -12.12 18.24 -0.72
CA THR A 141 -12.91 19.45 -0.96
C THR A 141 -13.45 19.49 -2.40
N VAL A 142 -12.62 19.20 -3.41
CA VAL A 142 -13.04 19.17 -4.81
C VAL A 142 -14.15 18.14 -5.04
N ILE A 143 -14.04 16.96 -4.42
CA ILE A 143 -15.08 15.93 -4.47
C ILE A 143 -16.40 16.44 -3.91
N GLN A 144 -16.37 17.04 -2.70
CA GLN A 144 -17.56 17.59 -2.05
C GLN A 144 -18.21 18.71 -2.89
N LEU A 145 -17.41 19.59 -3.50
CA LEU A 145 -17.89 20.66 -4.37
C LEU A 145 -18.58 20.13 -5.64
N THR A 146 -18.24 18.92 -6.09
CA THR A 146 -18.95 18.25 -7.20
C THR A 146 -20.21 17.49 -6.78
N GLY A 147 -20.60 17.59 -5.50
CA GLY A 147 -21.79 16.92 -4.95
C GLY A 147 -21.61 15.41 -4.74
N LEU A 148 -20.37 14.92 -4.77
CA LEU A 148 -20.04 13.52 -4.52
C LEU A 148 -19.62 13.33 -3.05
N ASP A 149 -20.02 12.22 -2.43
CA ASP A 149 -19.60 11.86 -1.08
C ASP A 149 -18.20 11.22 -1.09
N PRO A 150 -17.17 11.79 -0.42
CA PRO A 150 -15.87 11.15 -0.29
C PRO A 150 -15.91 9.76 0.38
N HIS A 151 -16.95 9.48 1.16
CA HIS A 151 -17.15 8.22 1.88
C HIS A 151 -18.14 7.28 1.18
N TRP A 152 -18.53 7.55 -0.07
CA TRP A 152 -19.51 6.73 -0.80
C TRP A 152 -19.19 5.23 -0.80
N SER A 153 -17.91 4.85 -0.93
CA SER A 153 -17.50 3.43 -0.94
C SER A 153 -17.79 2.74 0.39
N PHE A 154 -17.76 3.48 1.51
CA PHE A 154 -18.11 2.95 2.82
C PHE A 154 -19.61 2.70 2.94
N SER A 155 -20.46 3.65 2.53
CA SER A 155 -21.91 3.49 2.59
C SER A 155 -22.43 2.39 1.66
N VAL A 156 -21.81 2.21 0.48
CA VAL A 156 -22.10 1.09 -0.42
C VAL A 156 -21.63 -0.24 0.19
N ALA A 157 -20.47 -0.28 0.84
CA ALA A 157 -20.00 -1.47 1.53
C ALA A 157 -20.93 -1.87 2.69
N GLU A 158 -21.39 -0.91 3.50
CA GLU A 158 -22.35 -1.16 4.59
C GLU A 158 -23.67 -1.75 4.08
N LYS A 159 -24.12 -1.32 2.89
CA LYS A 159 -25.38 -1.79 2.30
C LYS A 159 -25.31 -3.20 1.70
N TYR A 160 -24.20 -3.55 1.03
CA TYR A 160 -24.11 -4.78 0.23
C TYR A 160 -23.13 -5.82 0.78
N CYS A 161 -22.39 -5.52 1.85
CA CYS A 161 -21.55 -6.52 2.50
C CYS A 161 -22.39 -7.43 3.41
N GLN A 162 -22.21 -8.74 3.27
CA GLN A 162 -22.93 -9.74 4.05
C GLN A 162 -22.53 -9.73 5.52
N ARG A 163 -21.28 -9.34 5.82
CA ARG A 163 -20.73 -9.34 7.17
C ARG A 163 -20.02 -8.05 7.51
N PRO A 164 -20.31 -7.43 8.67
CA PRO A 164 -19.68 -6.16 9.07
C PRO A 164 -18.17 -6.32 9.27
N GLU A 165 -17.68 -7.49 9.69
CA GLU A 165 -16.25 -7.76 9.87
C GLU A 165 -15.45 -7.76 8.54
N TRP A 166 -16.12 -7.81 7.39
CA TRP A 166 -15.48 -7.76 6.08
C TRP A 166 -15.33 -6.33 5.54
N ILE A 167 -15.88 -5.34 6.25
CA ILE A 167 -15.75 -3.93 5.89
C ILE A 167 -14.38 -3.43 6.37
N HIS A 168 -13.42 -3.34 5.43
CA HIS A 168 -12.04 -3.01 5.78
C HIS A 168 -11.80 -1.49 5.81
N LEU A 169 -11.92 -0.87 6.98
CA LEU A 169 -11.64 0.56 7.18
C LEU A 169 -10.19 0.95 6.83
N SER A 170 -9.26 0.00 6.95
CA SER A 170 -7.83 0.15 6.59
C SER A 170 -7.59 0.44 5.09
N THR A 171 -8.58 0.15 4.25
CA THR A 171 -8.52 0.38 2.79
C THR A 171 -9.13 1.71 2.36
N THR A 172 -9.68 2.50 3.30
CA THR A 172 -10.18 3.85 3.00
C THR A 172 -9.05 4.78 2.52
N PRO A 173 -9.36 5.80 1.70
CA PRO A 173 -8.40 6.84 1.35
C PRO A 173 -7.80 7.53 2.58
N PHE A 174 -8.62 7.79 3.60
CA PHE A 174 -8.17 8.44 4.82
C PHE A 174 -7.17 7.59 5.61
N ALA A 175 -7.44 6.29 5.78
CA ALA A 175 -6.47 5.37 6.39
C ALA A 175 -5.15 5.32 5.61
N THR A 176 -5.21 5.40 4.27
CA THR A 176 -4.00 5.43 3.42
C THR A 176 -3.15 6.67 3.67
N TYR A 177 -3.76 7.85 3.87
CA TYR A 177 -3.02 9.06 4.24
C TYR A 177 -2.34 8.92 5.60
N PHE A 178 -3.05 8.49 6.65
CA PHE A 178 -2.48 8.31 7.98
C PHE A 178 -1.33 7.31 7.98
N ARG A 179 -1.48 6.19 7.29
CA ARG A 179 -0.40 5.22 7.07
C ARG A 179 0.78 5.85 6.35
N GLY A 180 0.56 6.51 5.21
CA GLY A 180 1.61 7.09 4.38
C GLY A 180 2.42 8.16 5.12
N ILE A 181 1.73 9.09 5.79
CA ILE A 181 2.37 10.15 6.58
C ILE A 181 3.16 9.55 7.74
N GLY A 182 2.62 8.54 8.43
CA GLY A 182 3.33 7.84 9.50
C GLY A 182 4.65 7.23 9.02
N VAL A 183 4.65 6.56 7.87
CA VAL A 183 5.86 5.99 7.27
C VAL A 183 6.87 7.10 6.89
N ILE A 184 6.41 8.15 6.19
CA ILE A 184 7.29 9.24 5.70
C ILE A 184 7.93 10.01 6.86
N LEU A 185 7.15 10.37 7.90
CA LEU A 185 7.69 11.04 9.08
C LEU A 185 8.66 10.15 9.85
N SER A 186 8.39 8.84 9.93
CA SER A 186 9.30 7.88 10.57
C SER A 186 10.64 7.82 9.85
N LEU A 187 10.64 7.80 8.50
CA LEU A 187 11.87 7.91 7.70
C LEU A 187 12.60 9.23 7.96
N GLY A 188 11.87 10.36 8.05
CA GLY A 188 12.44 11.66 8.41
C GLY A 188 13.11 11.66 9.78
N LEU A 189 12.50 11.01 10.77
CA LEU A 189 13.08 10.81 12.10
C LEU A 189 14.32 9.90 12.03
N CYS A 190 14.30 8.82 11.24
CA CYS A 190 15.46 7.96 11.04
C CYS A 190 16.67 8.73 10.49
N VAL A 191 16.44 9.66 9.55
CA VAL A 191 17.49 10.54 9.03
C VAL A 191 17.98 11.53 10.09
N LEU A 192 17.08 12.11 10.89
CA LEU A 192 17.44 13.03 11.97
C LEU A 192 18.28 12.34 13.05
N LEU A 193 17.92 11.11 13.43
CA LEU A 193 18.61 10.30 14.43
C LEU A 193 19.92 9.69 13.91
N LYS A 194 20.23 9.83 12.61
CA LYS A 194 21.46 9.35 12.00
C LYS A 194 22.62 10.28 12.42
N SER A 195 23.10 10.10 13.65
CA SER A 195 24.25 10.86 14.17
C SER A 195 25.51 10.55 13.34
N PRO A 196 26.31 11.57 12.94
CA PRO A 196 27.59 11.38 12.25
C PRO A 196 28.58 10.49 13.02
N ALA A 197 28.45 10.42 14.36
CA ALA A 197 29.29 9.58 15.22
C ALA A 197 28.99 8.07 15.11
N VAL A 198 27.89 7.67 14.49
CA VAL A 198 27.45 6.27 14.30
C VAL A 198 27.80 5.75 12.89
N SER A 199 28.62 6.49 12.14
CA SER A 199 29.08 6.17 10.78
C SER A 199 30.16 5.07 10.74
N ASN A 200 30.07 4.04 11.58
CA ASN A 200 30.75 2.79 11.27
C ASN A 200 29.75 1.95 10.46
N ARG A 201 29.72 2.17 9.14
CA ARG A 201 28.92 1.37 8.20
C ARG A 201 29.46 -0.06 8.18
N ARG A 202 29.15 -0.86 9.20
CA ARG A 202 29.28 -2.31 9.08
C ARG A 202 28.26 -2.76 8.06
N PHE A 203 28.74 -3.14 6.88
CA PHE A 203 27.92 -3.81 5.89
C PHE A 203 27.45 -5.13 6.49
N LEU A 204 26.13 -5.33 6.55
CA LEU A 204 25.56 -6.60 6.98
C LEU A 204 26.01 -7.69 6.00
N THR A 205 26.43 -8.83 6.55
CA THR A 205 26.68 -10.04 5.76
C THR A 205 25.39 -10.51 5.08
N ASN A 206 25.50 -11.33 4.04
CA ASN A 206 24.31 -11.88 3.35
C ASN A 206 23.41 -12.67 4.32
N PHE A 207 24.00 -13.39 5.27
CA PHE A 207 23.26 -14.08 6.32
C PHE A 207 22.49 -13.11 7.23
N GLN A 208 23.14 -12.03 7.69
CA GLN A 208 22.46 -11.01 8.49
C GLN A 208 21.35 -10.30 7.71
N LYS A 209 21.52 -10.04 6.41
CA LYS A 209 20.45 -9.49 5.55
C LYS A 209 19.25 -10.43 5.49
N LEU A 210 19.47 -11.73 5.28
CA LEU A 210 18.41 -12.74 5.30
C LEU A 210 17.71 -12.81 6.66
N ALA A 211 18.47 -12.78 7.76
CA ALA A 211 17.92 -12.75 9.11
C ALA A 211 17.06 -11.49 9.35
N VAL A 212 17.53 -10.31 8.92
CA VAL A 212 16.76 -9.05 9.00
C VAL A 212 15.46 -9.17 8.21
N SER A 213 15.50 -9.66 6.97
CA SER A 213 14.31 -9.85 6.15
C SER A 213 13.31 -10.82 6.79
N PHE A 214 13.78 -11.94 7.34
CA PHE A 214 12.92 -12.92 8.00
C PHE A 214 12.29 -12.37 9.28
N VAL A 215 13.08 -11.71 10.14
CA VAL A 215 12.59 -11.10 11.39
C VAL A 215 11.60 -9.97 11.09
N ASN A 216 11.87 -9.13 10.07
CA ASN A 216 10.93 -8.13 9.60
C ASN A 216 9.60 -8.76 9.19
N LEU A 217 9.61 -9.85 8.41
CA LEU A 217 8.40 -10.53 7.97
C LEU A 217 7.57 -11.07 9.16
N VAL A 218 8.22 -11.70 10.14
CA VAL A 218 7.56 -12.21 11.35
C VAL A 218 6.95 -11.06 12.15
N ILE A 219 7.71 -10.00 12.39
CA ILE A 219 7.23 -8.84 13.16
C ILE A 219 6.09 -8.12 12.41
N SER A 220 6.16 -7.99 11.08
CA SER A 220 5.04 -7.47 10.28
C SER A 220 3.77 -8.28 10.46
N LYS A 221 3.86 -9.61 10.48
CA LYS A 221 2.69 -10.47 10.71
C LYS A 221 2.12 -10.29 12.11
N LEU A 222 2.97 -10.18 13.13
CA LEU A 222 2.56 -9.94 14.52
C LEU A 222 1.89 -8.57 14.68
N LEU A 223 2.48 -7.51 14.13
CA LEU A 223 1.92 -6.15 14.20
C LEU A 223 0.58 -6.04 13.45
N PHE A 224 0.42 -6.77 12.33
CA PHE A 224 -0.85 -6.83 11.60
C PHE A 224 -1.95 -7.59 12.36
N SER A 225 -1.58 -8.40 13.35
CA SER A 225 -2.55 -9.15 14.17
C SER A 225 -3.17 -8.30 15.29
N ILE A 226 -2.70 -7.07 15.50
CA ILE A 226 -3.25 -6.15 16.50
C ILE A 226 -4.65 -5.70 16.04
N PRO A 227 -5.72 -5.90 16.84
CA PRO A 227 -7.09 -5.61 16.45
C PRO A 227 -7.42 -4.10 16.54
N VAL A 228 -6.68 -3.26 15.82
CA VAL A 228 -6.91 -1.80 15.80
C VAL A 228 -8.30 -1.44 15.26
N HIS A 229 -8.88 -2.31 14.43
CA HIS A 229 -10.19 -2.14 13.81
C HIS A 229 -11.37 -2.12 14.78
N THR A 230 -11.20 -2.60 16.02
CA THR A 230 -12.27 -2.58 17.04
C THR A 230 -12.34 -1.27 17.81
N LEU A 231 -11.39 -0.35 17.59
CA LEU A 231 -11.35 0.95 18.25
C LEU A 231 -12.37 1.91 17.64
N SER A 232 -12.71 2.97 18.37
CA SER A 232 -13.52 4.07 17.82
C SER A 232 -12.81 4.71 16.61
N LEU A 233 -13.58 5.31 15.69
CA LEU A 233 -13.07 5.81 14.41
C LEU A 233 -11.83 6.73 14.55
N THR A 234 -11.87 7.68 15.49
CA THR A 234 -10.74 8.59 15.76
C THR A 234 -9.53 7.85 16.31
N LEU A 235 -9.73 6.93 17.26
CA LEU A 235 -8.66 6.13 17.84
C LEU A 235 -8.06 5.17 16.80
N PHE A 236 -8.88 4.63 15.89
CA PHE A 236 -8.41 3.81 14.79
C PHE A 236 -7.39 4.55 13.94
N TYR A 237 -7.71 5.76 13.45
CA TYR A 237 -6.81 6.49 12.54
C TYR A 237 -5.50 6.89 13.22
N TRP A 238 -5.56 7.41 14.45
CA TRP A 238 -4.34 7.77 15.19
C TRP A 238 -3.50 6.54 15.57
N SER A 239 -4.14 5.45 15.97
CA SER A 239 -3.44 4.18 16.24
C SER A 239 -2.84 3.60 14.96
N PHE A 240 -3.52 3.73 13.82
CA PHE A 240 -3.02 3.27 12.53
C PHE A 240 -1.81 4.10 12.06
N PHE A 241 -1.84 5.42 12.27
CA PHE A 241 -0.67 6.28 12.08
C PHE A 241 0.49 5.85 12.98
N ALA A 242 0.25 5.74 14.30
CA ALA A 242 1.28 5.38 15.27
C ALA A 242 1.88 4.01 14.98
N LEU A 243 1.04 3.02 14.65
CA LEU A 243 1.47 1.68 14.29
C LEU A 243 2.41 1.71 13.08
N ASN A 244 2.03 2.38 11.99
CA ASN A 244 2.88 2.44 10.79
C ASN A 244 4.15 3.28 10.99
N PHE A 245 4.08 4.36 11.79
CA PHE A 245 5.23 5.16 12.17
C PHE A 245 6.25 4.33 12.98
N LEU A 246 5.79 3.65 14.03
CA LEU A 246 6.64 2.82 14.90
C LEU A 246 7.15 1.59 14.16
N SER A 247 6.31 0.92 13.36
CA SER A 247 6.71 -0.24 12.55
C SER A 247 7.88 0.11 11.63
N THR A 248 7.82 1.26 10.96
CA THR A 248 8.89 1.72 10.07
C THR A 248 10.20 1.93 10.83
N LEU A 249 10.16 2.51 12.02
CA LEU A 249 11.35 2.69 12.88
C LEU A 249 11.92 1.34 13.31
N ILE A 250 11.05 0.39 13.65
CA ILE A 250 11.42 -0.97 14.02
C ILE A 250 12.14 -1.67 12.85
N TYR A 251 11.57 -1.62 11.65
CA TYR A 251 12.09 -2.30 10.47
C TYR A 251 13.40 -1.72 9.94
N VAL A 252 13.52 -0.39 9.96
CA VAL A 252 14.65 0.31 9.34
C VAL A 252 15.82 0.50 10.32
N VAL A 253 15.56 0.65 11.62
CA VAL A 253 16.59 1.01 12.60
C VAL A 253 16.82 -0.11 13.62
N ILE A 254 15.77 -0.56 14.30
CA ILE A 254 15.92 -1.43 15.48
C ILE A 254 16.39 -2.83 15.06
N ILE A 255 15.68 -3.49 14.14
CA ILE A 255 15.97 -4.88 13.75
C ILE A 255 17.37 -5.02 13.12
N PRO A 256 17.78 -4.17 12.15
CA PRO A 256 19.14 -4.24 11.61
C PRO A 256 20.23 -4.06 12.67
N ARG A 257 20.03 -3.15 13.64
CA ARG A 257 21.00 -2.91 14.73
C ARG A 257 21.08 -4.09 15.70
N LEU A 258 19.94 -4.66 16.09
CA LEU A 258 19.91 -5.83 16.97
C LEU A 258 20.61 -7.02 16.33
N ILE A 259 20.32 -7.30 15.06
CA ILE A 259 20.98 -8.40 14.34
C ILE A 259 22.47 -8.11 14.14
N ALA A 260 22.86 -6.87 13.80
CA ALA A 260 24.27 -6.51 13.72
C ALA A 260 25.02 -6.72 15.06
N ALA A 261 24.34 -6.51 16.19
CA ALA A 261 24.91 -6.68 17.54
C ALA A 261 24.96 -8.14 18.02
N LEU A 262 23.99 -8.96 17.62
CA LEU A 262 23.90 -10.38 18.02
C LEU A 262 24.93 -11.28 17.35
N PHE A 263 25.42 -10.89 16.17
CA PHE A 263 26.42 -11.63 15.39
C PHE A 263 27.81 -10.97 15.46
N ILE A 264 28.14 -10.32 16.58
CA ILE A 264 29.50 -9.80 16.91
C ILE A 264 30.34 -10.92 17.49
#